data_AF-A0A370GKZ9-F1
#
_entry.id   AF-A0A370GKZ9-F1
#
_cell.length_a   1.000
_cell.length_b   1.000
_cell.length_c   1.000
_cell.angle_alpha   90.00
_cell.angle_beta   90.00
_cell.angle_gamma   90.00
#
_symmetry.space_group_name_H-M   'P 1'
#
loop_
_entity.id
_entity.type
_entity.pdbx_description
1 polymer ?
#
loop_
_entity_poly.entity_id
_entity_poly.type
_entity_poly.pdbx_seq_one_letter_code
_entity_poly.pdbx_strand_id
1 'polypeptide(L)' 'MNIADEINRVIRKITTSGEAHQVVLERAFDTDAADLWNACTSPERLSRWFEPLQRVSGGKSRCEPCRCISPTMLDTPR' A
#
# COMPACT_ATOMS: atom_id res chain seq x y z
N MET A 1 -20.73 -4.81 6.40
CA MET A 1 -19.32 -5.07 6.08
C MET A 1 -18.61 -5.41 7.38
N ASN A 2 -18.09 -6.62 7.52
CA ASN A 2 -17.34 -7.05 8.70
C ASN A 2 -15.85 -6.96 8.39
N ILE A 3 -15.10 -6.26 9.23
CA ILE A 3 -13.67 -6.00 9.02
C ILE A 3 -12.82 -7.28 9.04
N ALA A 4 -13.20 -8.27 9.85
CA ALA A 4 -12.49 -9.55 9.91
C ALA A 4 -12.60 -10.30 8.58
N ASP A 5 -13.78 -10.26 7.95
CA ASP A 5 -14.01 -10.88 6.65
C ASP A 5 -13.15 -10.22 5.56
N GLU A 6 -13.01 -8.89 5.59
CA GLU A 6 -12.16 -8.16 4.64
C GLU A 6 -10.67 -8.45 4.84
N ILE A 7 -10.22 -8.64 6.09
CA ILE A 7 -8.84 -9.03 6.40
C ILE A 7 -8.53 -10.44 5.87
N ASN A 8 -9.50 -11.36 6.00
CA ASN A 8 -9.38 -12.75 5.59
C ASN A 8 -9.43 -12.96 4.08
N ARG A 9 -9.93 -11.98 3.31
CA ARG A 9 -9.92 -11.99 1.83
C ARG A 9 -8.55 -11.76 1.21
N VAL A 10 -7.53 -11.44 2.02
CA VAL A 10 -6.16 -11.19 1.56
C VAL A 10 -5.29 -12.39 1.90
N ILE A 11 -4.71 -13.02 0.88
CA ILE A 11 -3.67 -14.05 1.05
C ILE A 11 -2.34 -13.32 1.33
N ARG A 12 -1.60 -13.81 2.32
CA ARG A 12 -0.33 -13.22 2.75
C ARG A 12 0.74 -14.28 2.80
N LYS A 13 1.86 -14.02 2.14
CA LYS A 13 3.03 -14.87 2.18
C LYS A 13 4.24 -14.04 2.57
N ILE A 14 4.98 -14.50 3.56
CA ILE A 14 6.23 -13.88 3.99
C ILE A 14 7.36 -14.81 3.56
N THR A 15 8.34 -14.26 2.85
CA THR A 15 9.55 -14.97 2.43
C THR A 15 10.78 -14.18 2.85
N THR A 16 11.90 -14.87 3.01
CA THR A 16 13.19 -14.25 3.27
C THR A 16 14.09 -14.52 2.06
N SER A 17 14.69 -13.47 1.52
CA SER A 17 15.61 -13.54 0.37
C SER A 17 16.93 -12.85 0.75
N GLY A 18 17.90 -13.65 1.18
CA GLY A 18 19.17 -13.14 1.72
C GLY A 18 18.92 -12.33 2.99
N GLU A 19 19.31 -11.06 2.99
CA GLU A 19 19.11 -10.14 4.12
C GLU A 19 17.75 -9.42 4.12
N ALA A 20 16.94 -9.58 3.07
CA ALA A 20 15.67 -8.89 2.93
C ALA A 20 14.47 -9.79 3.28
N HIS A 21 13.48 -9.20 3.95
CA HIS A 21 12.15 -9.80 4.10
C HIS A 21 11.25 -9.32 2.97
N GLN A 22 10.53 -10.25 2.36
CA GLN A 22 9.54 -9.99 1.32
C GLN A 22 8.15 -10.37 1.84
N VAL A 23 7.20 -9.46 1.66
CA VAL A 23 5.78 -9.71 1.94
C VAL A 23 5.04 -9.67 0.62
N VAL A 24 4.35 -10.76 0.28
CA VAL A 24 3.47 -10.87 -0.87
C VAL A 24 2.03 -10.82 -0.38
N LEU A 25 1.25 -9.89 -0.93
CA LEU A 25 -0.17 -9.72 -0.66
C LEU A 25 -0.96 -9.99 -1.94
N GLU A 26 -1.93 -10.90 -1.87
CA GLU A 26 -2.80 -11.25 -3.00
C GLU A 26 -4.26 -11.08 -2.59
N ARG A 27 -5.04 -10.42 -3.46
CA ARG A 27 -6.48 -10.21 -3.27
C ARG A 27 -7.18 -10.21 -4.62
N ALA A 28 -8.31 -10.91 -4.72
CA ALA A 28 -9.20 -10.85 -5.87
C ALA A 28 -10.19 -9.68 -5.71
N PHE A 29 -10.42 -8.95 -6.80
CA PHE A 29 -11.40 -7.88 -6.89
C PHE A 29 -12.36 -8.17 -8.04
N ASP A 30 -13.64 -7.86 -7.82
CA ASP A 30 -14.69 -8.01 -8.84
C ASP A 30 -14.74 -6.76 -9.74
N THR A 31 -13.67 -6.57 -10.50
CA THR A 31 -13.53 -5.50 -11.51
C THR A 31 -12.46 -5.91 -12.52
N ASP A 32 -12.31 -5.15 -13.61
CA ASP A 32 -11.33 -5.44 -14.64
C ASP A 32 -9.92 -4.88 -14.31
N ALA A 33 -8.93 -5.34 -15.07
CA ALA A 33 -7.53 -4.93 -14.87
C ALA A 33 -7.29 -3.44 -15.15
N ALA A 34 -8.04 -2.82 -16.06
CA ALA A 34 -7.88 -1.42 -16.40
C ALA A 34 -8.39 -0.50 -15.27
N ASP A 35 -9.52 -0.87 -14.66
CA ASP A 35 -10.07 -0.18 -13.50
C ASP A 35 -9.17 -0.34 -12.27
N LEU A 36 -8.66 -1.56 -12.00
CA LEU A 36 -7.67 -1.77 -10.94
C LEU A 36 -6.41 -0.95 -11.15
N TRP A 37 -5.88 -0.95 -12.38
CA TRP A 37 -4.70 -0.17 -12.71
C TRP A 37 -4.94 1.33 -12.48
N ASN A 38 -6.09 1.83 -12.91
CA ASN A 38 -6.47 3.23 -12.71
C ASN A 38 -6.62 3.57 -11.21
N ALA A 39 -7.16 2.66 -10.39
CA ALA A 39 -7.23 2.82 -8.94
C ALA A 39 -5.85 2.91 -8.26
N CYS A 40 -4.85 2.21 -8.81
CA CYS A 40 -3.47 2.20 -8.31
C CYS A 40 -2.58 3.32 -8.88
N THR A 41 -3.02 4.05 -9.91
CA THR A 41 -2.15 5.01 -10.62
C THR A 41 -2.71 6.42 -10.75
N SER A 42 -4.03 6.62 -10.67
CA SER A 42 -4.62 7.96 -10.58
C SER A 42 -4.38 8.51 -9.18
N PRO A 43 -3.72 9.68 -9.02
CA PRO A 43 -3.53 10.30 -7.71
C PRO A 43 -4.85 10.52 -6.96
N GLU A 44 -5.90 10.89 -7.69
CA GLU A 44 -7.23 11.20 -7.15
C GLU A 44 -7.97 9.94 -6.67
N ARG A 45 -7.69 8.77 -7.24
CA ARG A 45 -8.25 7.49 -6.77
C ARG A 45 -7.38 6.81 -5.73
N LEU A 46 -6.06 6.84 -5.91
CA LEU A 46 -5.10 6.24 -5.00
C LEU A 46 -5.17 6.89 -3.62
N SER A 47 -5.27 8.22 -3.54
CA SER A 47 -5.43 8.97 -2.28
C SER A 47 -6.72 8.67 -1.49
N ARG A 48 -7.67 7.90 -2.05
CA ARG A 48 -8.88 7.49 -1.32
C ARG A 48 -8.63 6.37 -0.33
N TRP A 49 -7.62 5.55 -0.57
CA TRP A 49 -7.32 4.34 0.22
C TRP A 49 -5.84 4.20 0.55
N PHE A 50 -4.99 5.00 -0.09
CA PHE A 50 -3.60 5.23 0.25
C PHE A 50 -3.43 6.65 0.80
N GLU A 51 -2.30 6.92 1.46
CA GLU A 51 -1.98 8.22 2.04
C GLU A 51 -2.24 9.39 1.06
N PRO A 52 -2.59 10.59 1.55
CA PRO A 52 -2.80 11.77 0.71
C PRO A 52 -1.62 12.02 -0.24
N LEU A 53 -1.91 12.12 -1.54
CA LEU A 53 -0.91 12.36 -2.58
C LEU A 53 -1.03 13.79 -3.10
N GLN A 54 0.09 14.52 -3.09
CA GLN A 54 0.22 15.79 -3.78
C GLN A 54 0.94 15.57 -5.11
N ARG A 55 0.29 15.95 -6.22
CA ARG A 55 0.90 15.91 -7.54
C ARG A 55 1.85 17.10 -7.68
N VAL A 56 3.15 16.83 -7.83
CA VAL A 56 4.12 17.87 -8.19
C VAL A 56 4.16 17.95 -9.71
N SER A 57 3.92 19.15 -10.26
CA SER A 57 4.03 19.42 -11.70
C SER A 57 5.45 19.07 -12.17
N GLY A 58 5.58 17.99 -12.94
CA GLY A 58 6.87 17.38 -13.29
C GLY A 58 6.90 15.85 -13.27
N GLY A 59 5.74 15.19 -13.13
CA GLY A 59 5.63 13.73 -13.15
C GLY A 59 6.08 13.03 -11.85
N LYS A 60 6.31 13.80 -10.78
CA LYS A 60 6.67 13.26 -9.45
C LYS A 60 5.48 13.40 -8.50
N SER A 61 5.13 12.31 -7.83
CA SER A 61 4.13 12.30 -6.76
C SER A 61 4.85 12.36 -5.42
N ARG A 62 4.43 13.26 -4.53
CA ARG A 62 4.90 13.27 -3.14
C ARG A 62 3.76 12.80 -2.25
N CYS A 63 3.98 11.73 -1.49
CA CYS A 63 3.12 11.39 -0.36
C CYS A 63 3.39 12.39 0.76
N GLU A 64 2.33 12.85 1.42
CA GLU A 64 2.53 13.58 2.67
C GLU A 64 3.15 12.63 3.72
N PRO A 65 4.06 13.08 4.61
CA PRO A 65 4.68 12.17 5.57
C PRO A 65 3.62 11.44 6.40
N CYS A 66 3.70 10.11 6.41
CA CYS A 66 2.88 9.25 7.26
C CYS A 66 2.99 9.71 8.72
N ARG A 67 1.94 10.31 9.27
CA ARG A 67 1.88 10.71 10.70
C ARG A 67 1.90 9.53 11.67
N CYS A 68 1.85 8.31 11.16
CA CYS A 68 1.78 7.05 11.90
C CYS A 68 3.13 6.35 12.11
N ILE A 69 4.23 6.83 11.52
CA ILE A 69 5.57 6.27 11.77
C ILE A 69 6.32 7.24 12.69
N SER A 70 6.25 7.02 14.00
CA SER A 70 7.14 7.69 14.94
C SER A 70 8.60 7.34 14.60
N PRO A 71 9.55 8.30 14.64
CA PRO A 71 10.97 8.07 14.35
C PRO A 71 11.60 6.95 15.20
N THR A 72 11.00 6.65 16.34
CA THR A 72 11.46 5.65 17.30
C THR A 72 11.35 4.21 16.81
N MET A 73 10.65 3.92 15.69
CA MET A 73 10.53 2.55 15.16
C MET A 73 11.77 2.12 14.33
N LEU A 74 12.65 3.04 13.95
CA LEU A 74 13.85 2.73 13.13
C LEU A 74 15.06 2.25 13.94
N ASP A 75 15.00 2.27 15.28
CA ASP A 75 16.16 2.01 16.17
C ASP A 75 16.09 0.69 16.95
N THR A 76 15.28 -0.27 16.51
CA THR A 76 15.28 -1.60 17.16
C THR A 76 16.36 -2.48 16.52
N PRO A 77 17.41 -2.91 17.25
CA PRO A 77 18.37 -3.87 16.71
C PRO A 77 17.68 -5.21 16.40
N ARG A 78 18.07 -5.79 15.25
CA ARG A 78 17.56 -7.09 14.75
C ARG A 78 17.74 -8.23 15.74
#